data_AF-A0A6V7J8W1-F1
#
_entry.id   AF-A0A6V7J8W1-F1
#
_cell.length_a   1.000
_cell.length_b   1.000
_cell.length_c   1.000
_cell.angle_alpha   90.00
_cell.angle_beta   90.00
_cell.angle_gamma   90.00
#
_symmetry.space_group_name_H-M   'P 1'
#
loop_
_entity.id
_entity.type
_entity.pdbx_description
1 polymer ?
#
loop_
_entity_poly.entity_id
_entity_poly.type
_entity_poly.pdbx_seq_one_letter_code
_entity_poly.pdbx_strand_id
1 'polypeptide(L)'
;LYASVLMKDPVSVPKAKNLLEKALAQDESYLPAVYFLAEIYEQDMHLELAIELLERQVEIQPTCKLHQMLGDLWARVHNEEKAIDHYAIALNLDPSNRRALEGMHRLDSAVSKFESSYYMAVGEEHADTTFDVGDGLPDSDNDEANEESETEAVWSDMDLEANSQ
;
A
#
# COMPACT_ATOMS: atom_id res chain seq x y z
N LEU A 1 11.25 31.89 -11.84
CA LEU A 1 12.72 32.07 -11.97
C LEU A 1 13.38 32.63 -10.70
N TYR A 2 12.81 33.62 -9.99
CA TYR A 2 13.42 34.14 -8.75
C TYR A 2 13.33 33.18 -7.55
N ALA A 3 12.20 32.46 -7.42
CA ALA A 3 11.99 31.51 -6.32
C ALA A 3 12.97 30.32 -6.35
N SER A 4 13.25 29.75 -7.52
CA SER A 4 14.17 28.61 -7.67
C SER A 4 15.63 28.95 -7.35
N VAL A 5 16.02 30.22 -7.44
CA VAL A 5 17.37 30.67 -7.05
C VAL A 5 17.47 30.85 -5.53
N LEU A 6 16.41 31.35 -4.89
CA LEU A 6 16.36 31.56 -3.43
C LEU A 6 16.29 30.26 -2.62
N MET A 7 15.77 29.17 -3.21
CA MET A 7 15.70 27.84 -2.55
C MET A 7 17.05 27.16 -2.36
N LYS A 8 18.11 27.64 -3.03
CA LYS A 8 19.45 27.04 -2.95
C LYS A 8 20.31 27.62 -1.83
N ASP A 9 19.90 28.76 -1.27
CA ASP A 9 20.61 29.44 -0.18
C ASP A 9 19.83 29.29 1.13
N PRO A 10 20.40 28.64 2.18
CA PRO A 10 19.70 28.42 3.45
C PRO A 10 19.32 29.74 4.18
N VAL A 11 19.98 30.85 3.85
CA VAL A 11 19.68 32.18 4.40
C VAL A 11 18.42 32.81 3.77
N SER A 12 18.01 32.32 2.60
CA SER A 12 16.93 32.86 1.79
C SER A 12 15.60 32.12 1.95
N VAL A 13 15.61 30.92 2.56
CA VAL A 13 14.43 30.09 2.85
C VAL A 13 13.31 30.87 3.58
N PRO A 14 13.56 31.62 4.67
CA PRO A 14 12.48 32.37 5.35
C PRO A 14 11.92 33.51 4.49
N LYS A 15 12.76 34.14 3.65
CA LYS A 15 12.30 35.16 2.69
C LYS A 15 11.48 34.54 1.56
N ALA A 16 11.86 33.37 1.08
CA ALA A 16 11.13 32.61 0.08
C ALA A 16 9.75 32.23 0.60
N LYS A 17 9.66 31.68 1.82
CA LYS A 17 8.38 31.37 2.49
C LYS A 17 7.44 32.58 2.52
N ASN A 18 7.93 33.73 2.99
CA ASN A 18 7.12 34.95 3.09
C ASN A 18 6.63 35.46 1.72
N LEU A 19 7.45 35.33 0.67
CA LEU A 19 7.06 35.67 -0.70
C LEU A 19 6.02 34.70 -1.27
N LEU A 20 6.15 33.40 -0.98
CA LEU A 20 5.22 32.37 -1.43
C LEU A 20 3.86 32.50 -0.73
N GLU A 21 3.84 32.77 0.57
CA GLU A 21 2.61 33.05 1.32
C GLU A 21 1.88 34.29 0.77
N LYS A 22 2.61 35.35 0.43
CA LYS A 22 2.02 36.53 -0.23
C LYS A 22 1.47 36.22 -1.61
N ALA A 23 2.15 35.37 -2.38
CA ALA A 23 1.66 34.93 -3.68
C ALA A 23 0.35 34.14 -3.54
N LEU A 24 0.30 33.24 -2.56
CA LEU A 24 -0.87 32.41 -2.25
C LEU A 24 -2.04 33.25 -1.70
N ALA A 25 -1.74 34.35 -0.98
CA ALA A 25 -2.74 35.31 -0.55
C ALA A 25 -3.33 36.15 -1.69
N GLN A 26 -2.61 36.32 -2.81
CA GLN A 26 -3.14 36.97 -4.01
C GLN A 26 -3.88 35.99 -4.92
N ASP A 27 -3.36 34.78 -5.03
CA ASP A 27 -3.94 33.70 -5.83
C ASP A 27 -3.88 32.40 -5.04
N GLU A 28 -5.03 32.05 -4.44
CA GLU A 28 -5.17 30.84 -3.63
C GLU A 28 -5.02 29.56 -4.46
N SER A 29 -5.15 29.66 -5.79
CA SER A 29 -5.00 28.56 -6.74
C SER A 29 -3.59 28.42 -7.33
N TYR A 30 -2.63 29.23 -6.86
CA TYR A 30 -1.27 29.23 -7.39
C TYR A 30 -0.45 28.01 -6.92
N LEU A 31 -0.67 26.88 -7.59
CA LEU A 31 0.00 25.59 -7.32
C LEU A 31 1.53 25.66 -7.19
N PRO A 32 2.28 26.43 -8.01
CA PRO A 32 3.72 26.50 -7.86
C PRO A 32 4.16 27.03 -6.48
N ALA A 33 3.41 27.95 -5.87
CA ALA A 33 3.74 28.41 -4.53
C ALA A 33 3.50 27.33 -3.47
N VAL A 34 2.41 26.57 -3.61
CA VAL A 34 2.08 25.44 -2.75
C VAL A 34 3.21 24.40 -2.76
N TYR A 35 3.69 24.02 -3.95
CA TYR A 35 4.77 23.05 -4.09
C TYR A 35 6.05 23.51 -3.41
N PHE A 36 6.44 24.77 -3.61
CA PHE A 36 7.63 25.31 -2.97
C PHE A 36 7.48 25.47 -1.45
N LEU A 37 6.29 25.81 -0.95
CA LEU A 37 6.03 25.85 0.49
C LEU A 37 6.11 24.46 1.10
N ALA A 38 5.53 23.44 0.46
CA ALA A 38 5.60 22.06 0.92
C ALA A 38 7.04 21.53 0.93
N GLU A 39 7.85 21.82 -0.10
CA GLU A 39 9.29 21.47 -0.10
C GLU A 39 10.05 22.17 1.04
N ILE A 40 9.75 23.44 1.34
CA ILE A 40 10.36 24.16 2.47
C ILE A 40 9.96 23.52 3.80
N TYR A 41 8.68 23.21 4.00
CA TYR A 41 8.22 22.54 5.23
C TYR A 41 8.81 21.14 5.39
N GLU A 42 8.99 20.41 4.29
CA GLU A 42 9.67 19.12 4.27
C GLU A 42 11.15 19.24 4.70
N GLN A 43 11.86 20.28 4.22
CA GLN A 43 13.24 20.57 4.62
C GLN A 43 13.36 20.99 6.09
N ASP A 44 12.40 21.76 6.58
CA ASP A 44 12.32 22.18 7.98
C ASP A 44 11.80 21.06 8.92
N MET A 45 11.56 19.85 8.41
CA MET A 45 10.96 18.71 9.14
C MET A 45 9.56 18.97 9.74
N HIS A 46 8.85 19.98 9.24
CA HIS A 46 7.47 20.27 9.62
C HIS A 46 6.50 19.51 8.72
N LEU A 47 6.57 18.18 8.76
CA LEU A 47 5.80 17.30 7.86
C LEU A 47 4.28 17.46 8.03
N GLU A 48 3.81 17.65 9.27
CA GLU A 48 2.38 17.82 9.57
C GLU A 48 1.81 19.09 8.90
N LEU A 49 2.51 20.23 9.01
CA LEU A 49 2.10 21.48 8.37
C LEU A 49 2.13 21.37 6.83
N ALA A 50 3.07 20.61 6.28
CA ALA A 50 3.14 20.36 4.84
C ALA A 50 1.93 19.55 4.36
N ILE A 51 1.53 18.54 5.14
CA ILE A 51 0.35 17.71 4.84
C ILE A 51 -0.91 18.56 4.89
N GLU A 52 -1.16 19.31 5.97
CA GLU A 52 -2.35 20.17 6.09
C GLU A 52 -2.45 21.19 4.94
N LEU A 53 -1.32 21.80 4.56
CA LEU A 53 -1.28 22.77 3.46
C LEU A 53 -1.63 22.11 2.12
N LEU A 54 -1.12 20.90 1.85
CA LEU A 54 -1.43 20.17 0.64
C LEU A 54 -2.85 19.63 0.62
N GLU A 55 -3.38 19.14 1.75
CA GLU A 55 -4.76 18.66 1.86
C GLU A 55 -5.76 19.76 1.52
N ARG A 56 -5.60 20.95 2.11
CA ARG A 56 -6.44 22.11 1.78
C ARG A 56 -6.37 22.47 0.29
N GLN A 57 -5.21 22.31 -0.32
CA GLN A 57 -5.00 22.62 -1.74
C GLN A 57 -5.58 21.55 -2.66
N VAL A 58 -5.60 20.30 -2.24
CA VAL A 58 -6.28 19.21 -2.95
C VAL A 58 -7.80 19.43 -2.96
N GLU A 59 -8.38 19.98 -1.90
CA GLU A 59 -9.81 20.33 -1.86
C GLU A 59 -10.18 21.41 -2.88
N ILE A 60 -9.27 22.34 -3.14
CA ILE A 60 -9.48 23.43 -4.12
C ILE A 60 -9.21 22.93 -5.54
N GLN A 61 -8.06 22.28 -5.74
CA GLN A 61 -7.62 21.82 -7.05
C GLN A 61 -6.90 20.47 -6.95
N PRO A 62 -7.61 19.35 -7.08
CA PRO A 62 -6.99 18.03 -7.03
C PRO A 62 -6.11 17.84 -8.27
N THR A 63 -4.82 17.64 -8.06
CA THR A 63 -3.85 17.38 -9.14
C THR A 63 -3.01 16.15 -8.83
N CYS A 64 -2.56 15.46 -9.88
CA CYS A 64 -1.70 14.28 -9.73
C CYS A 64 -0.44 14.61 -8.91
N LYS A 65 0.10 15.82 -9.07
CA LYS A 65 1.32 16.27 -8.39
C LYS A 65 1.10 16.57 -6.90
N LEU A 66 -0.07 17.11 -6.51
CA LEU A 66 -0.39 17.30 -5.09
C LEU A 66 -0.53 15.95 -4.37
N HIS A 67 -1.25 15.00 -4.97
CA HIS A 67 -1.37 13.65 -4.40
C HIS A 67 -0.03 12.92 -4.34
N GLN A 68 0.82 13.09 -5.35
CA GLN A 68 2.18 12.56 -5.32
C GLN A 68 2.99 13.14 -4.15
N MET A 69 2.93 14.47 -3.91
CA MET A 69 3.63 15.10 -2.79
C MET A 69 3.06 14.70 -1.42
N LEU A 70 1.74 14.52 -1.31
CA LEU A 70 1.13 13.95 -0.10
C LEU A 70 1.65 12.53 0.16
N GLY A 71 1.73 11.69 -0.88
CA GLY A 71 2.32 10.35 -0.77
C GLY A 71 3.77 10.39 -0.27
N ASP A 72 4.58 11.30 -0.84
CA ASP A 72 5.97 11.51 -0.43
C ASP A 72 6.10 11.92 1.05
N LEU A 73 5.19 12.77 1.55
CA LEU A 73 5.17 13.20 2.95
C LEU A 73 4.68 12.11 3.89
N TRP A 74 3.60 11.39 3.56
CA TRP A 74 3.10 10.29 4.38
C TRP A 74 4.12 9.16 4.49
N ALA A 75 4.87 8.88 3.41
CA ALA A 75 5.99 7.94 3.42
C ALA A 75 7.08 8.37 4.41
N ARG A 76 7.35 9.69 4.53
CA ARG A 76 8.30 10.23 5.53
C ARG A 76 7.78 10.17 6.96
N VAL A 77 6.47 10.25 7.15
CA VAL A 77 5.81 10.08 8.47
C VAL A 77 5.71 8.58 8.86
N HIS A 78 6.27 7.68 8.05
CA HIS A 78 6.16 6.22 8.23
C HIS A 78 4.72 5.69 8.19
N ASN A 79 3.81 6.42 7.53
CA ASN A 79 2.46 5.95 7.27
C ASN A 79 2.37 5.45 5.83
N GLU A 80 2.78 4.20 5.63
CA GLU A 80 2.88 3.60 4.30
C GLU A 80 1.51 3.37 3.65
N GLU A 81 0.49 3.01 4.44
CA GLU A 81 -0.88 2.84 3.93
C GLU A 81 -1.39 4.10 3.25
N LYS A 82 -1.39 5.23 3.96
CA LYS A 82 -1.84 6.51 3.39
C LYS A 82 -0.99 6.97 2.23
N ALA A 83 0.32 6.70 2.28
CA ALA A 83 1.21 7.04 1.18
C ALA A 83 0.85 6.29 -0.10
N ILE A 84 0.59 4.98 0.00
CA ILE A 84 0.17 4.13 -1.12
C ILE A 84 -1.17 4.61 -1.69
N ASP A 85 -2.15 4.93 -0.84
CA ASP A 85 -3.45 5.45 -1.28
C ASP A 85 -3.29 6.74 -2.11
N HIS A 86 -2.49 7.69 -1.62
CA HIS A 86 -2.26 8.94 -2.34
C HIS A 86 -1.45 8.75 -3.64
N TYR A 87 -0.48 7.84 -3.67
CA TYR A 87 0.21 7.49 -4.92
C TYR A 87 -0.73 6.82 -5.92
N ALA A 88 -1.62 5.95 -5.47
CA ALA A 88 -2.62 5.31 -6.32
C ALA A 88 -3.56 6.36 -6.96
N ILE A 89 -4.03 7.34 -6.18
CA ILE A 89 -4.84 8.46 -6.70
C ILE A 89 -4.04 9.27 -7.71
N ALA A 90 -2.76 9.56 -7.42
CA ALA A 90 -1.89 10.29 -8.34
C ALA A 90 -1.71 9.57 -9.68
N LEU A 91 -1.52 8.25 -9.66
CA LEU A 91 -1.39 7.40 -10.85
C LEU A 91 -2.72 7.23 -11.59
N ASN A 92 -3.86 7.28 -10.88
CA ASN A 92 -5.17 7.27 -11.51
C ASN A 92 -5.45 8.57 -12.29
N LEU A 93 -4.95 9.71 -11.78
CA LEU A 93 -5.03 11.00 -12.46
C LEU A 93 -4.03 11.12 -13.61
N ASP A 94 -2.79 10.68 -13.38
CA ASP A 94 -1.73 10.64 -14.40
C ASP A 94 -0.92 9.33 -14.30
N PRO A 95 -1.25 8.34 -15.14
CA PRO A 95 -0.55 7.06 -15.17
C PRO A 95 0.93 7.19 -15.59
N SER A 96 1.31 8.31 -16.20
CA SER A 96 2.70 8.56 -16.63
C SER A 96 3.54 9.25 -15.54
N ASN A 97 2.98 9.48 -14.34
CA ASN A 97 3.73 10.08 -13.25
C ASN A 97 4.77 9.12 -12.67
N ARG A 98 5.97 9.15 -13.25
CA ARG A 98 7.12 8.35 -12.84
C ARG A 98 7.45 8.50 -11.35
N ARG A 99 7.28 9.70 -10.76
CA ARG A 99 7.59 9.90 -9.34
C ARG A 99 6.62 9.17 -8.42
N ALA A 100 5.32 9.20 -8.73
CA ALA A 100 4.32 8.46 -7.97
C ALA A 100 4.58 6.95 -8.08
N LEU A 101 4.93 6.47 -9.26
CA LEU A 101 5.27 5.06 -9.49
C LEU A 101 6.52 4.63 -8.71
N GLU A 102 7.58 5.45 -8.73
CA GLU A 102 8.81 5.21 -7.97
C GLU A 102 8.55 5.20 -6.46
N GLY A 103 7.72 6.13 -5.96
CA GLY A 103 7.31 6.21 -4.55
C GLY A 103 6.53 4.96 -4.11
N MET A 104 5.55 4.54 -4.91
CA MET A 104 4.75 3.34 -4.64
C MET A 104 5.60 2.07 -4.64
N HIS A 105 6.45 1.86 -5.65
CA HIS A 105 7.34 0.68 -5.70
C HIS A 105 8.31 0.64 -4.53
N ARG A 106 8.81 1.79 -4.07
CA ARG A 106 9.69 1.86 -2.90
C ARG A 106 8.99 1.32 -1.66
N LEU A 107 7.74 1.73 -1.43
CA LEU A 107 6.95 1.26 -0.28
C LEU A 107 6.58 -0.22 -0.40
N ASP A 108 6.11 -0.65 -1.57
CA ASP A 108 5.73 -2.04 -1.82
C ASP A 108 6.92 -3.00 -1.62
N SER A 109 8.12 -2.59 -2.05
CA SER A 109 9.36 -3.35 -1.81
C SER A 109 9.75 -3.45 -0.34
N ALA A 110 9.38 -2.46 0.48
CA ALA A 110 9.64 -2.48 1.91
C ALA A 110 8.69 -3.45 2.62
N VAL A 111 7.40 -3.39 2.30
CA VAL A 111 6.36 -4.31 2.81
C VAL A 111 6.68 -5.76 2.44
N SER A 112 7.00 -6.02 1.17
CA SER A 112 7.27 -7.37 0.67
C SER A 112 8.54 -7.99 1.28
N LYS A 113 9.57 -7.18 1.59
CA LYS A 113 10.75 -7.64 2.34
C LYS A 113 10.41 -8.03 3.77
N PHE A 114 9.48 -7.34 4.41
CA PHE A 114 9.08 -7.62 5.77
C PHE A 114 8.26 -8.92 5.86
N GLU A 115 7.30 -9.11 4.95
CA GLU A 115 6.54 -10.35 4.79
C GLU A 115 7.47 -11.56 4.56
N SER A 116 8.40 -11.46 3.61
CA SER A 116 9.34 -12.55 3.33
C SER A 116 10.27 -12.84 4.51
N SER A 117 10.68 -11.82 5.29
CA SER A 117 11.49 -12.02 6.49
C SER A 117 10.70 -12.67 7.63
N TYR A 118 9.41 -12.35 7.75
CA TYR A 118 8.52 -12.95 8.75
C TYR A 118 8.30 -14.43 8.44
N TYR A 119 7.93 -14.80 7.21
CA TYR A 119 7.75 -16.20 6.81
C TYR A 119 9.03 -17.06 6.88
N MET A 120 10.22 -16.46 6.70
CA MET A 120 11.50 -17.16 6.91
C MET A 120 11.87 -17.33 8.40
N ALA A 121 11.40 -16.45 9.28
CA ALA A 121 11.68 -16.52 10.72
C ALA A 121 10.74 -17.48 11.47
N VAL A 122 9.49 -17.66 11.02
CA VAL A 122 8.56 -18.69 11.55
C VAL A 122 8.67 -20.05 10.83
N GLY A 123 9.52 -20.17 9.81
CA GLY A 123 9.70 -21.39 9.01
C GLY A 123 10.65 -22.45 9.60
N GLU A 124 11.24 -22.24 10.78
CA GLU A 124 12.20 -23.17 11.41
C GLU A 124 11.75 -23.77 12.76
N GLU A 125 10.45 -23.82 13.04
CA GLU A 125 9.90 -24.72 14.08
C GLU A 125 8.71 -25.48 13.48
N HIS A 126 9.01 -26.62 12.85
CA HIS A 126 8.19 -27.85 12.78
C HIS A 126 8.70 -28.74 11.63
N ALA A 127 9.96 -29.17 11.77
CA ALA A 127 10.46 -30.37 11.09
C ALA A 127 10.65 -31.47 12.13
N ASP A 128 9.58 -31.89 12.81
CA ASP A 128 9.62 -33.14 13.58
C ASP A 128 8.22 -33.69 13.85
N THR A 129 7.63 -34.33 12.84
CA THR A 129 6.70 -35.45 13.01
C THR A 129 6.90 -36.43 11.86
N THR A 130 8.09 -37.04 11.81
CA THR A 130 8.22 -38.36 11.17
C THR A 130 7.46 -39.35 12.06
N PHE A 131 6.17 -39.51 11.81
CA PHE A 131 5.41 -40.65 12.29
C PHE A 131 5.90 -41.87 11.52
N ASP A 132 6.86 -42.58 12.11
CA ASP A 132 7.33 -43.90 11.70
C ASP A 132 6.17 -44.90 11.87
N VAL A 133 5.42 -45.14 10.80
CA VAL A 133 4.59 -46.36 10.70
C VAL A 133 5.50 -47.43 10.14
N GLY A 134 6.01 -48.24 11.05
CA GLY A 134 6.81 -49.41 10.76
C GLY A 134 6.17 -50.29 9.69
N ASP A 135 7.00 -50.66 8.73
CA ASP A 135 6.78 -51.76 7.80
C ASP A 135 6.61 -53.05 8.61
N GLY A 136 5.35 -53.41 8.86
CA GLY A 136 4.95 -54.58 9.62
C GLY A 136 4.18 -55.53 8.71
N LEU A 137 4.90 -56.33 7.92
CA LEU A 137 4.38 -57.64 7.51
C LEU A 137 4.49 -58.58 8.71
N PRO A 138 3.37 -59.18 9.12
CA PRO A 138 3.37 -60.62 9.20
C PRO A 138 2.12 -61.22 8.56
N ASP A 139 2.37 -62.23 7.73
CA ASP A 139 1.44 -63.30 7.42
C ASP A 139 0.82 -63.88 8.70
N SER A 140 -0.51 -64.02 8.73
CA SER A 140 -1.20 -65.28 9.09
C SER A 140 -2.68 -65.03 9.27
N ASP A 141 -3.44 -65.97 8.71
CA ASP A 141 -4.83 -66.33 8.99
C ASP A 141 -5.33 -65.92 10.38
N ASN A 142 -6.52 -65.32 10.48
CA ASN A 142 -7.67 -66.04 11.03
C ASN A 142 -8.95 -65.20 10.98
N ASP A 143 -10.03 -65.94 10.78
CA ASP A 143 -11.45 -65.69 10.90
C ASP A 143 -11.98 -64.60 11.85
N GLU A 144 -13.22 -64.22 11.48
CA GLU A 144 -14.36 -63.87 12.33
C GLU A 144 -14.63 -62.39 12.68
N ALA A 145 -15.78 -61.95 12.13
CA ALA A 145 -16.87 -61.29 12.83
C ALA A 145 -16.93 -59.74 12.82
N ASN A 146 -17.95 -59.25 12.10
CA ASN A 146 -19.03 -58.38 12.64
C ASN A 146 -18.66 -56.88 12.86
N GLU A 147 -19.36 -55.84 12.44
CA GLU A 147 -20.69 -55.61 11.85
C GLU A 147 -20.56 -54.39 10.92
N GLU A 148 -21.23 -54.45 9.78
CA GLU A 148 -21.43 -53.33 8.88
C GLU A 148 -22.53 -52.43 9.46
N SER A 149 -22.20 -51.17 9.74
CA SER A 149 -23.22 -50.13 9.93
C SER A 149 -23.27 -49.27 8.68
N GLU A 150 -24.23 -49.60 7.83
CA GLU A 150 -24.63 -48.84 6.64
C GLU A 150 -25.19 -47.45 7.02
N THR A 151 -25.00 -46.46 6.14
CA THR A 151 -26.02 -45.53 5.61
C THR A 151 -25.30 -44.38 4.90
N GLU A 152 -25.01 -44.55 3.62
CA GLU A 152 -25.83 -44.12 2.47
C GLU A 152 -25.68 -42.63 2.14
N ALA A 153 -24.89 -42.38 1.10
CA ALA A 153 -24.78 -41.11 0.40
C ALA A 153 -26.02 -40.90 -0.50
N VAL A 154 -26.75 -39.81 -0.30
CA VAL A 154 -27.79 -39.39 -1.25
C VAL A 154 -27.18 -38.43 -2.26
N TRP A 155 -27.01 -38.91 -3.49
CA TRP A 155 -26.69 -38.12 -4.67
C TRP A 155 -27.98 -37.49 -5.18
N SER A 156 -28.06 -36.16 -5.19
CA SER A 156 -29.12 -35.44 -5.89
C SER A 156 -28.67 -35.19 -7.32
N ASP A 157 -29.07 -36.06 -8.25
CA ASP A 157 -28.96 -35.78 -9.67
C ASP A 157 -30.31 -35.41 -10.27
N MET A 158 -30.19 -34.47 -11.19
CA MET A 158 -31.20 -33.67 -11.85
C MET A 158 -31.80 -34.49 -13.00
N ASP A 159 -33.13 -34.61 -13.07
CA ASP A 159 -33.78 -35.05 -14.30
C ASP A 159 -34.78 -34.01 -14.80
N LEU A 160 -34.59 -33.74 -16.08
CA LEU A 160 -35.16 -32.70 -16.92
C LEU A 160 -36.32 -33.30 -17.73
N GLU A 161 -37.03 -32.41 -18.44
CA GLU A 161 -38.05 -32.68 -19.48
C GLU A 161 -39.51 -32.79 -18.95
N ALA A 162 -40.31 -31.73 -19.06
CA ALA A 162 -40.97 -31.26 -20.28
C ALA A 162 -41.90 -32.32 -20.90
N ASN A 163 -43.22 -32.14 -20.78
CA ASN A 163 -44.05 -31.91 -21.96
C ASN A 163 -45.50 -31.50 -21.61
N SER A 164 -46.04 -30.70 -22.52
CA SER A 164 -47.41 -30.23 -22.67
C SER A 164 -48.48 -31.34 -22.68
N GLN A 165 -49.64 -31.09 -22.08
CA GLN A 165 -50.89 -30.67 -22.76
C GLN A 165 -52.02 -30.49 -21.75
#